data_AF-A0A2D9B5S1-F1
#
_entry.id   AF-A0A2D9B5S1-F1
#
_cell.length_a   1.000
_cell.length_b   1.000
_cell.length_c   1.000
_cell.angle_alpha   90.00
_cell.angle_beta   90.00
_cell.angle_gamma   90.00
#
_symmetry.space_group_name_H-M   'P 1'
#
loop_
_entity.id
_entity.type
_entity.pdbx_description
1 polymer ?
#
loop_
_entity_poly.entity_id
_entity_poly.type
_entity_poly.pdbx_seq_one_letter_code
_entity_poly.pdbx_strand_id
1 'polypeptide(L)'
;MATKEQEEIDLLFFIKKINQFFKRVARALFDALGFIRRNWIIILVLILAGVGYGYYVQSNTSPSQKAKVLLRINFDSVNYVYSLVENLNENIKDGTLVVEDKELNKVKALELKPIINFRDILEKYDENDRRLDILLRNIDYEFEDDDEFSQLPETFRSEYKYHFLNVVVSGNATEATLTALINFINSNEVLQEIKAVSVESIEDRIESNEETIAQINEVLEKYKVDDNRPGTSSTQLYVVDNFDIADIFESKMTLQKEMEGLRRDLVFSKDVVVNVNKPQLYRNLGITSNKMVFYPVLFLFVFFLLALLRTFYFSLKRIAEEE
;
A
#
# COMPACT_ATOMS: atom_id res chain seq x y z
N MET A 1 26.27 -28.53 -47.14
CA MET A 1 25.54 -29.62 -46.45
C MET A 1 26.40 -30.21 -45.33
N ALA A 2 26.81 -29.41 -44.33
CA ALA A 2 27.67 -29.87 -43.22
C ALA A 2 27.35 -29.17 -41.89
N THR A 3 26.08 -28.80 -41.68
CA THR A 3 25.59 -28.19 -40.42
C THR A 3 24.45 -28.97 -39.78
N LYS A 4 23.88 -29.98 -40.45
CA LYS A 4 22.74 -30.75 -39.95
C LYS A 4 23.13 -31.96 -39.09
N GLU A 5 24.31 -32.55 -39.34
CA GLU A 5 24.79 -33.72 -38.56
C GLU A 5 25.34 -33.34 -37.18
N GLN A 6 25.84 -32.12 -36.97
CA GLN A 6 26.36 -31.68 -35.67
C GLN A 6 25.25 -31.40 -34.64
N GLU A 7 24.07 -30.90 -35.08
CA GLU A 7 22.90 -30.70 -34.20
C GLU A 7 22.20 -32.01 -33.83
N GLU A 8 22.12 -32.99 -34.74
CA GLU A 8 21.44 -34.27 -34.50
C GLU A 8 22.19 -35.17 -33.49
N ILE A 9 23.53 -35.09 -33.47
CA ILE A 9 24.37 -35.82 -32.49
C ILE A 9 24.21 -35.23 -31.08
N ASP A 10 24.00 -33.91 -30.96
CA ASP A 10 23.90 -33.20 -29.68
C ASP A 10 22.54 -33.43 -28.99
N LEU A 11 21.45 -33.44 -29.76
CA LEU A 11 20.11 -33.78 -29.25
C LEU A 11 20.01 -35.24 -28.75
N LEU A 12 20.58 -36.19 -29.49
CA LEU A 12 20.60 -37.59 -29.06
C LEU A 12 21.48 -37.82 -27.82
N PHE A 13 22.58 -37.08 -27.68
CA PHE A 13 23.41 -37.08 -26.48
C PHE A 13 22.67 -36.46 -25.28
N PHE A 14 21.99 -35.34 -25.49
CA PHE A 14 21.17 -34.66 -24.48
C PHE A 14 20.03 -35.53 -23.97
N ILE A 15 19.28 -36.21 -24.86
CA ILE A 15 18.19 -37.14 -24.50
C ILE A 15 18.74 -38.34 -23.69
N LYS A 16 19.90 -38.88 -24.08
CA LYS A 16 20.57 -39.95 -23.31
C LYS A 16 20.98 -39.46 -21.92
N LYS A 17 21.51 -38.24 -21.79
CA LYS A 17 21.89 -37.63 -20.52
C LYS A 17 20.69 -37.38 -19.60
N ILE A 18 19.56 -36.93 -20.17
CA ILE A 18 18.28 -36.79 -19.47
C ILE A 18 17.78 -38.14 -18.95
N ASN A 19 17.77 -39.18 -19.80
CA ASN A 19 17.33 -40.52 -19.38
C ASN A 19 18.24 -41.09 -18.28
N GLN A 20 19.55 -40.84 -18.36
CA GLN A 20 20.49 -41.20 -17.30
C GLN A 20 20.23 -40.42 -15.99
N PHE A 21 19.88 -39.14 -16.09
CA PHE A 21 19.47 -38.33 -14.95
C PHE A 21 18.18 -38.88 -14.30
N PHE A 22 17.13 -39.16 -15.08
CA PHE A 22 15.90 -39.76 -14.55
C PHE A 22 16.14 -41.13 -13.88
N LYS A 23 17.02 -41.97 -14.43
CA LYS A 23 17.42 -43.23 -13.77
C LYS A 23 18.13 -43.00 -12.44
N ARG A 24 18.97 -41.97 -12.33
CA ARG A 24 19.62 -41.58 -11.07
C ARG A 24 18.60 -41.05 -10.06
N VAL A 25 17.66 -40.21 -10.48
CA VAL A 25 16.57 -39.69 -9.64
C VAL A 25 15.67 -40.84 -9.14
N ALA A 26 15.25 -41.74 -10.04
CA ALA A 26 14.43 -42.90 -9.67
C ALA A 26 15.15 -43.79 -8.64
N ARG A 27 16.44 -44.09 -8.85
CA ARG A 27 17.23 -44.84 -7.87
C ARG A 27 17.34 -44.10 -6.54
N ALA A 28 17.63 -42.80 -6.57
CA ALA A 28 17.69 -41.98 -5.36
C ALA A 28 16.36 -41.96 -4.59
N LEU A 29 15.22 -41.96 -5.28
CA LEU A 29 13.89 -42.08 -4.66
C LEU A 29 13.69 -43.45 -3.99
N PHE A 30 14.06 -44.55 -4.65
CA PHE A 30 13.99 -45.89 -4.05
C PHE A 30 14.91 -46.02 -2.82
N ASP A 31 16.12 -45.49 -2.91
CA ASP A 31 17.07 -45.48 -1.79
C ASP A 31 16.55 -44.61 -0.64
N ALA A 32 15.92 -43.47 -0.94
CA ALA A 32 15.27 -42.61 0.05
C ALA A 32 14.10 -43.33 0.75
N LEU A 33 13.25 -44.04 0.01
CA LEU A 33 12.17 -44.84 0.59
C LEU A 33 12.70 -45.96 1.48
N GLY A 34 13.77 -46.65 1.06
CA GLY A 34 14.45 -47.66 1.86
C GLY A 34 15.06 -47.07 3.14
N PHE A 35 15.64 -45.87 3.05
CA PHE A 35 16.20 -45.13 4.18
C PHE A 35 15.12 -44.70 5.18
N ILE A 36 13.97 -44.22 4.70
CA ILE A 36 12.81 -43.87 5.54
C ILE A 36 12.33 -45.11 6.30
N ARG A 37 12.15 -46.23 5.59
CA ARG A 37 11.74 -47.50 6.21
C ARG A 37 12.74 -47.98 7.26
N ARG A 38 14.04 -47.84 7.01
CA ARG A 38 15.09 -48.28 7.95
C ARG A 38 15.19 -47.38 9.19
N ASN A 39 14.95 -46.08 9.05
CA ASN A 39 15.09 -45.08 10.12
C ASN A 39 13.73 -44.58 10.64
N TRP A 40 12.65 -45.35 10.46
CA TRP A 40 11.29 -44.92 10.79
C TRP A 40 11.11 -44.53 12.26
N ILE A 41 11.83 -45.20 13.18
CA ILE A 41 11.83 -44.86 14.63
C ILE A 41 12.44 -43.48 14.87
N ILE A 42 13.56 -43.18 14.21
CA ILE A 42 14.25 -41.88 14.34
C ILE A 42 13.36 -40.77 13.80
N ILE A 43 12.72 -41.01 12.65
CA ILE A 43 11.75 -40.09 12.04
C ILE A 43 10.58 -39.83 12.99
N LEU A 44 10.03 -40.87 13.63
CA LEU A 44 8.94 -40.74 14.58
C LEU A 44 9.33 -39.91 15.80
N VAL A 45 10.53 -40.13 16.36
CA VAL A 45 11.06 -39.33 17.48
C VAL A 45 11.27 -37.87 17.07
N LEU A 46 11.80 -37.61 15.89
CA LEU A 46 11.97 -36.25 15.34
C LEU A 46 10.64 -35.53 15.17
N ILE A 47 9.60 -36.22 14.70
CA ILE A 47 8.26 -35.64 14.59
C ILE A 47 7.71 -35.30 15.97
N LEU A 48 7.78 -36.22 16.94
CA LEU A 48 7.31 -35.96 18.30
C LEU A 48 8.07 -34.83 18.98
N ALA A 49 9.39 -34.78 18.85
CA ALA A 49 10.22 -33.69 19.34
C ALA A 49 9.88 -32.37 18.66
N GLY A 50 9.70 -32.38 17.34
CA GLY A 50 9.29 -31.20 16.56
C GLY A 50 7.91 -30.69 16.95
N VAL A 51 6.94 -31.58 17.21
CA VAL A 51 5.59 -31.21 17.64
C VAL A 51 5.63 -30.66 19.07
N GLY A 52 6.36 -31.31 19.98
CA GLY A 52 6.51 -30.85 21.36
C GLY A 52 7.19 -29.47 21.43
N TYR A 53 8.30 -29.30 20.71
CA TYR A 53 8.99 -28.01 20.60
C TYR A 53 8.12 -26.96 19.89
N GLY A 54 7.44 -27.35 18.82
CA GLY A 54 6.55 -26.47 18.09
C GLY A 54 5.35 -26.01 18.91
N TYR A 55 4.79 -26.87 19.74
CA TYR A 55 3.75 -26.51 20.71
C TYR A 55 4.27 -25.52 21.75
N TYR A 56 5.43 -25.78 22.34
CA TYR A 56 6.07 -24.87 23.30
C TYR A 56 6.34 -23.48 22.72
N VAL A 57 6.84 -23.40 21.47
CA VAL A 57 7.06 -22.12 20.80
C VAL A 57 5.74 -21.45 20.44
N GLN A 58 4.73 -22.21 19.98
CA GLN A 58 3.42 -21.68 19.62
C GLN A 58 2.65 -21.15 20.83
N SER A 59 2.71 -21.82 21.97
CA SER A 59 2.05 -21.38 23.21
C SER A 59 2.66 -20.08 23.74
N ASN A 60 3.94 -19.85 23.47
CA ASN A 60 4.66 -18.65 23.92
C ASN A 60 4.69 -17.54 22.86
N THR A 61 4.17 -17.79 21.65
CA THR A 61 4.20 -16.82 20.54
C THR A 61 2.79 -16.59 20.02
N SER A 62 2.20 -15.43 20.34
CA SER A 62 0.97 -15.00 19.68
C SER A 62 1.28 -14.63 18.21
N PRO A 63 0.70 -15.34 17.21
CA PRO A 63 1.00 -15.07 15.81
C PRO A 63 0.61 -13.63 15.47
N SER A 64 1.45 -12.96 14.68
CA SER A 64 1.18 -11.59 14.25
C SER A 64 -0.13 -11.50 13.47
N GLN A 65 -0.89 -10.45 13.74
CA GLN A 65 -2.09 -10.10 13.00
C GLN A 65 -1.74 -9.03 11.96
N LYS A 66 -2.51 -8.98 10.90
CA LYS A 66 -2.44 -7.93 9.89
C LYS A 66 -3.72 -7.11 9.95
N ALA A 67 -3.62 -5.83 9.68
CA ALA A 67 -4.74 -4.93 9.45
C ALA A 67 -4.52 -4.19 8.13
N LYS A 68 -5.60 -3.92 7.42
CA LYS A 68 -5.62 -3.05 6.26
C LYS A 68 -6.61 -1.94 6.55
N VAL A 69 -6.10 -0.75 6.82
CA VAL A 69 -6.90 0.42 7.20
C VAL A 69 -7.05 1.32 5.99
N LEU A 70 -8.30 1.71 5.67
CA LEU A 70 -8.55 2.67 4.60
C LEU A 70 -8.47 4.08 5.19
N LEU A 71 -7.49 4.84 4.74
CA LEU A 71 -7.24 6.20 5.17
C LEU A 71 -7.56 7.18 4.03
N ARG A 72 -8.08 8.35 4.40
CA ARG A 72 -8.05 9.56 3.57
C ARG A 72 -6.98 10.47 4.15
N ILE A 73 -6.08 10.95 3.31
CA ILE A 73 -5.06 11.94 3.70
C ILE A 73 -5.47 13.29 3.12
N ASN A 74 -5.53 14.31 3.97
CA ASN A 74 -5.99 15.64 3.62
C ASN A 74 -4.84 16.65 3.45
N PHE A 75 -5.19 17.87 3.01
CA PHE A 75 -4.32 19.06 3.03
C PHE A 75 -2.99 18.91 2.27
N ASP A 76 -2.99 18.16 1.17
CA ASP A 76 -1.78 17.87 0.36
C ASP A 76 -0.59 17.35 1.19
N SER A 77 -0.86 16.75 2.35
CA SER A 77 0.15 16.30 3.31
C SER A 77 0.66 14.88 3.05
N VAL A 78 0.25 14.26 1.93
CA VAL A 78 0.51 12.86 1.60
C VAL A 78 2.00 12.52 1.76
N ASN A 79 2.89 13.26 1.11
CA ASN A 79 4.33 13.00 1.18
C ASN A 79 4.90 13.09 2.60
N TYR A 80 4.36 13.98 3.42
CA TYR A 80 4.76 14.11 4.82
C TYR A 80 4.30 12.90 5.64
N VAL A 81 3.04 12.46 5.45
CA VAL A 81 2.50 11.26 6.10
C VAL A 81 3.30 10.02 5.70
N TYR A 82 3.67 9.88 4.41
CA TYR A 82 4.55 8.81 3.95
C TYR A 82 5.89 8.81 4.67
N SER A 83 6.58 9.96 4.70
CA SER A 83 7.87 10.11 5.38
C SER A 83 7.76 9.78 6.87
N LEU A 84 6.69 10.20 7.52
CA LEU A 84 6.44 9.90 8.93
C LEU A 84 6.23 8.40 9.16
N VAL A 85 5.42 7.75 8.33
CA VAL A 85 5.17 6.30 8.42
C VAL A 85 6.43 5.48 8.12
N GLU A 86 7.24 5.89 7.14
CA GLU A 86 8.53 5.26 6.81
C GLU A 86 9.50 5.37 7.98
N ASN A 87 9.72 6.58 8.52
CA ASN A 87 10.56 6.79 9.70
C ASN A 87 10.05 5.99 10.91
N LEU A 88 8.74 5.93 11.12
CA LEU A 88 8.13 5.14 12.18
C LEU A 88 8.41 3.64 12.00
N ASN A 89 8.30 3.13 10.77
CA ASN A 89 8.59 1.75 10.43
C ASN A 89 10.07 1.41 10.64
N GLU A 90 10.98 2.31 10.30
CA GLU A 90 12.42 2.15 10.57
C GLU A 90 12.71 2.09 12.07
N ASN A 91 12.17 3.02 12.84
CA ASN A 91 12.32 3.03 14.30
C ASN A 91 11.74 1.76 14.98
N ILE A 92 10.66 1.20 14.43
CA ILE A 92 10.11 -0.09 14.89
C ILE A 92 11.06 -1.25 14.59
N LYS A 93 11.66 -1.28 13.39
CA LYS A 93 12.61 -2.34 13.00
C LYS A 93 13.89 -2.30 13.84
N ASP A 94 14.37 -1.09 14.13
CA ASP A 94 15.58 -0.88 14.93
C ASP A 94 15.34 -1.00 16.44
N GLY A 95 14.08 -1.05 16.87
CA GLY A 95 13.69 -1.11 18.28
C GLY A 95 13.98 0.19 19.04
N THR A 96 14.20 1.29 18.32
CA THR A 96 14.50 2.63 18.85
C THR A 96 13.24 3.45 19.09
N LEU A 97 12.07 2.91 18.78
CA LEU A 97 10.79 3.58 18.98
C LEU A 97 10.58 3.93 20.46
N VAL A 98 10.68 5.21 20.80
CA VAL A 98 10.35 5.75 22.11
C VAL A 98 8.97 6.40 22.03
N VAL A 99 7.95 5.71 22.56
CA VAL A 99 6.60 6.28 22.70
C VAL A 99 6.01 5.99 24.07
N GLU A 100 5.27 6.96 24.57
CA GLU A 100 4.55 6.85 25.84
C GLU A 100 3.40 5.84 25.75
N ASP A 101 2.77 5.72 24.58
CA ASP A 101 1.66 4.80 24.37
C ASP A 101 2.15 3.37 24.16
N LYS A 102 1.89 2.52 25.17
CA LYS A 102 2.24 1.10 25.19
C LYS A 102 1.56 0.30 24.08
N GLU A 103 0.46 0.79 23.51
CA GLU A 103 -0.18 0.14 22.37
C GLU A 103 0.69 0.18 21.12
N LEU A 104 1.50 1.23 20.93
CA LEU A 104 2.36 1.37 19.75
C LEU A 104 3.49 0.33 19.73
N ASN A 105 3.93 -0.14 20.90
CA ASN A 105 4.93 -1.23 21.02
C ASN A 105 4.44 -2.57 20.46
N LYS A 106 3.13 -2.69 20.17
CA LYS A 106 2.53 -3.88 19.55
C LYS A 106 2.63 -3.84 18.02
N VAL A 107 2.94 -2.69 17.43
CA VAL A 107 3.13 -2.53 15.99
C VAL A 107 4.50 -3.07 15.60
N LYS A 108 4.54 -3.93 14.57
CA LYS A 108 5.75 -4.62 14.10
C LYS A 108 6.23 -4.16 12.73
N ALA A 109 5.29 -3.76 11.87
CA ALA A 109 5.62 -3.23 10.56
C ALA A 109 4.48 -2.36 10.07
N LEU A 110 4.83 -1.36 9.28
CA LEU A 110 3.94 -0.40 8.65
C LEU A 110 4.30 -0.25 7.19
N GLU A 111 3.29 -0.09 6.36
CA GLU A 111 3.45 0.21 4.94
C GLU A 111 2.21 0.98 4.47
N LEU A 112 2.42 2.09 3.78
CA LEU A 112 1.37 2.92 3.23
C LEU A 112 1.36 2.76 1.70
N LYS A 113 0.21 2.43 1.12
CA LYS A 113 0.03 2.28 -0.34
C LYS A 113 -1.12 3.13 -0.83
N PRO A 114 -1.01 3.79 -1.99
CA PRO A 114 -2.11 4.57 -2.52
C PRO A 114 -3.21 3.67 -3.12
N ILE A 115 -4.42 4.20 -3.19
CA ILE A 115 -5.50 3.63 -3.99
C ILE A 115 -5.53 4.38 -5.31
N ILE A 116 -5.15 3.67 -6.37
CA ILE A 116 -5.08 4.23 -7.70
C ILE A 116 -6.49 4.64 -8.14
N ASN A 117 -6.66 5.94 -8.35
CA ASN A 117 -7.87 6.51 -8.91
C ASN A 117 -7.48 7.59 -9.93
N PHE A 118 -7.62 7.26 -11.22
CA PHE A 118 -7.29 8.19 -12.29
C PHE A 118 -8.12 9.48 -12.26
N ARG A 119 -9.34 9.44 -11.70
CA ARG A 119 -10.15 10.66 -11.53
C ARG A 119 -9.46 11.66 -10.60
N ASP A 120 -8.80 11.20 -9.54
CA ASP A 120 -8.12 12.10 -8.59
C ASP A 120 -6.94 12.82 -9.26
N ILE A 121 -6.28 12.16 -10.22
CA ILE A 121 -5.26 12.79 -11.06
C ILE A 121 -5.93 13.79 -12.00
N LEU A 122 -6.92 13.36 -12.80
CA LEU A 122 -7.57 14.21 -13.80
C LEU A 122 -8.27 15.44 -13.21
N GLU A 123 -8.79 15.36 -11.97
CA GLU A 123 -9.38 16.52 -11.29
C GLU A 123 -8.37 17.64 -10.99
N LYS A 124 -7.06 17.33 -10.93
CA LYS A 124 -6.00 18.29 -10.65
C LYS A 124 -5.35 18.90 -11.90
N TYR A 125 -5.65 18.38 -13.08
CA TYR A 125 -5.09 18.85 -14.35
C TYR A 125 -6.22 19.27 -15.29
N ASP A 126 -6.04 20.37 -16.02
CA ASP A 126 -6.99 20.76 -17.06
C ASP A 126 -7.02 19.73 -18.20
N GLU A 127 -8.14 19.64 -18.94
CA GLU A 127 -8.37 18.66 -20.01
C GLU A 127 -7.27 18.65 -21.10
N ASN A 128 -6.48 19.72 -21.21
CA ASN A 128 -5.37 19.85 -22.17
C ASN A 128 -4.03 20.18 -21.51
N ASP A 129 -3.82 19.82 -20.24
CA ASP A 129 -2.55 20.10 -19.57
C ASP A 129 -1.41 19.25 -20.17
N ARG A 130 -0.52 19.93 -20.89
CA ARG A 130 0.70 19.34 -21.47
C ARG A 130 1.62 18.73 -20.41
N ARG A 131 1.54 19.17 -19.15
CA ARG A 131 2.30 18.62 -18.02
C ARG A 131 1.87 17.19 -17.73
N LEU A 132 0.56 16.92 -17.72
CA LEU A 132 0.04 15.58 -17.49
C LEU A 132 0.49 14.61 -18.60
N ASP A 133 0.45 15.04 -19.86
CA ASP A 133 0.97 14.26 -21.00
C ASP A 133 2.45 13.93 -20.84
N ILE A 134 3.27 14.89 -20.42
CA ILE A 134 4.71 14.66 -20.17
C ILE A 134 4.93 13.70 -19.00
N LEU A 135 4.18 13.86 -17.90
CA LEU A 135 4.28 13.00 -16.73
C LEU A 135 3.92 11.55 -17.08
N LEU A 136 2.80 11.33 -17.77
CA LEU A 136 2.36 9.99 -18.17
C LEU A 136 3.35 9.31 -19.12
N ARG A 137 3.99 10.06 -20.03
CA ARG A 137 4.99 9.50 -20.96
C ARG A 137 6.31 9.11 -20.30
N ASN A 138 6.65 9.75 -19.19
CA ASN A 138 7.90 9.50 -18.46
C ASN A 138 7.75 8.43 -17.37
N ILE A 139 6.59 7.80 -17.27
CA ILE A 139 6.38 6.70 -16.33
C ILE A 139 6.84 5.42 -17.01
N ASP A 140 7.89 4.82 -16.45
CA ASP A 140 8.33 3.49 -16.86
C ASP A 140 7.29 2.48 -16.37
N TYR A 141 6.47 2.00 -17.30
CA TYR A 141 5.51 0.94 -17.02
C TYR A 141 6.25 -0.40 -16.93
N GLU A 142 6.84 -0.68 -15.78
CA GLU A 142 7.28 -2.05 -15.45
C GLU A 142 6.06 -2.88 -15.04
N PHE A 143 5.65 -3.75 -15.96
CA PHE A 143 4.66 -4.79 -15.67
C PHE A 143 5.40 -5.94 -14.99
N GLU A 144 5.52 -5.90 -13.66
CA GLU A 144 5.92 -7.11 -12.93
C GLU A 144 4.73 -8.07 -12.86
N ASP A 145 4.99 -9.33 -13.21
CA ASP A 145 4.04 -10.43 -13.19
C ASP A 145 3.41 -10.57 -11.80
N ASP A 146 2.21 -9.98 -11.64
CA ASP A 146 1.18 -10.14 -10.59
C ASP A 146 0.68 -8.81 -9.99
N ASP A 147 1.41 -7.70 -10.13
CA ASP A 147 0.98 -6.37 -9.67
C ASP A 147 0.87 -5.39 -10.86
N GLU A 148 -0.36 -5.23 -11.36
CA GLU A 148 -0.71 -4.30 -12.44
C GLU A 148 -0.27 -2.87 -12.06
N PHE A 149 0.66 -2.29 -12.83
CA PHE A 149 1.18 -0.92 -12.67
C PHE A 149 1.88 -0.64 -11.32
N SER A 150 3.09 -1.14 -11.09
CA SER A 150 3.82 -0.88 -9.83
C SER A 150 4.38 0.55 -9.72
N GLN A 151 4.73 1.22 -10.83
CA GLN A 151 5.39 2.55 -10.80
C GLN A 151 4.43 3.76 -10.92
N LEU A 152 3.28 3.61 -11.58
CA LEU A 152 2.20 4.62 -11.57
C LEU A 152 1.75 5.03 -10.14
N PRO A 153 1.47 4.08 -9.22
CA PRO A 153 1.02 4.40 -7.89
C PRO A 153 2.03 5.23 -7.11
N GLU A 154 3.33 5.00 -7.27
CA GLU A 154 4.37 5.78 -6.57
C GLU A 154 4.56 7.17 -7.19
N THR A 155 4.57 7.29 -8.53
CA THR A 155 4.81 8.59 -9.21
C THR A 155 3.74 9.62 -8.86
N PHE A 156 2.47 9.19 -8.78
CA PHE A 156 1.34 10.06 -8.46
C PHE A 156 0.84 9.86 -7.02
N ARG A 157 1.65 9.28 -6.12
CA ARG A 157 1.18 8.93 -4.78
C ARG A 157 0.57 10.10 -4.01
N SER A 158 1.10 11.31 -4.20
CA SER A 158 0.61 12.56 -3.61
C SER A 158 -0.72 13.05 -4.18
N GLU A 159 -1.10 12.56 -5.35
CA GLU A 159 -2.31 12.99 -6.04
C GLU A 159 -3.53 12.16 -5.64
N TYR A 160 -3.33 10.95 -5.13
CA TYR A 160 -4.42 10.11 -4.65
C TYR A 160 -4.92 10.56 -3.29
N LYS A 161 -6.24 10.64 -3.11
CA LYS A 161 -6.86 11.06 -1.83
C LYS A 161 -6.91 9.94 -0.79
N TYR A 162 -6.95 8.69 -1.25
CA TYR A 162 -7.15 7.51 -0.41
C TYR A 162 -5.95 6.59 -0.43
N HIS A 163 -5.61 6.03 0.73
CA HIS A 163 -4.46 5.16 0.93
C HIS A 163 -4.82 4.00 1.86
N PHE A 164 -4.19 2.86 1.63
CA PHE A 164 -4.20 1.74 2.57
C PHE A 164 -2.98 1.78 3.47
N LEU A 165 -3.21 1.84 4.77
CA LEU A 165 -2.18 1.55 5.76
C LEU A 165 -2.23 0.07 6.12
N ASN A 166 -1.24 -0.66 5.62
CA ASN A 166 -0.99 -2.05 5.97
C ASN A 166 -0.20 -2.09 7.27
N VAL A 167 -0.80 -2.64 8.32
CA VAL A 167 -0.20 -2.73 9.66
C VAL A 167 0.00 -4.19 10.02
N VAL A 168 1.21 -4.56 10.42
CA VAL A 168 1.48 -5.83 11.09
C VAL A 168 1.57 -5.57 12.59
N VAL A 169 0.74 -6.23 13.38
CA VAL A 169 0.68 -6.08 14.83
C VAL A 169 0.92 -7.42 15.53
N SER A 170 1.29 -7.38 16.81
CA SER A 170 1.37 -8.56 17.67
C SER A 170 -0.01 -9.19 17.88
N GLY A 171 -0.06 -10.49 18.18
CA GLY A 171 -1.34 -11.21 18.31
C GLY A 171 -2.20 -10.85 19.53
N ASN A 172 -1.75 -9.92 20.39
CA ASN A 172 -2.50 -9.33 21.50
C ASN A 172 -2.93 -7.88 21.21
N ALA A 173 -2.73 -7.40 19.99
CA ALA A 173 -3.21 -6.10 19.56
C ALA A 173 -4.72 -6.14 19.34
N THR A 174 -5.36 -5.00 19.57
CA THR A 174 -6.80 -4.81 19.41
C THR A 174 -7.05 -3.65 18.45
N GLU A 175 -8.32 -3.36 18.15
CA GLU A 175 -8.68 -2.16 17.39
C GLU A 175 -8.14 -0.88 18.03
N ALA A 176 -7.98 -0.86 19.36
CA ALA A 176 -7.38 0.27 20.09
C ALA A 176 -5.93 0.54 19.65
N THR A 177 -5.16 -0.51 19.31
CA THR A 177 -3.79 -0.37 18.80
C THR A 177 -3.77 0.39 17.47
N LEU A 178 -4.75 0.14 16.59
CA LEU A 178 -4.85 0.82 15.30
C LEU A 178 -5.29 2.28 15.47
N THR A 179 -6.23 2.54 16.39
CA THR A 179 -6.64 3.90 16.75
C THR A 179 -5.48 4.70 17.35
N ALA A 180 -4.72 4.10 18.27
CA ALA A 180 -3.52 4.71 18.85
C ALA A 180 -2.48 5.09 17.78
N LEU A 181 -2.25 4.19 16.81
CA LEU A 181 -1.34 4.44 15.70
C LEU A 181 -1.77 5.64 14.85
N ILE A 182 -3.05 5.72 14.47
CA ILE A 182 -3.56 6.84 13.67
C ILE A 182 -3.49 8.15 14.46
N ASN A 183 -3.83 8.11 15.76
CA ASN A 183 -3.72 9.27 16.63
C ASN A 183 -2.27 9.73 16.78
N PHE A 184 -1.31 8.82 16.88
CA PHE A 184 0.10 9.14 16.93
C PHE A 184 0.58 9.85 15.66
N ILE A 185 0.18 9.34 14.49
CA ILE A 185 0.48 10.01 13.20
C ILE A 185 -0.09 11.43 13.21
N ASN A 186 -1.37 11.58 13.58
CA ASN A 186 -2.01 12.89 13.65
C ASN A 186 -1.43 13.81 14.73
N SER A 187 -0.86 13.30 15.82
CA SER A 187 -0.26 14.12 16.88
C SER A 187 1.07 14.79 16.51
N ASN A 188 1.57 14.56 15.30
CA ASN A 188 2.75 15.23 14.81
C ASN A 188 2.52 16.76 14.71
N GLU A 189 3.48 17.53 15.24
CA GLU A 189 3.40 18.99 15.34
C GLU A 189 3.15 19.68 14.00
N VAL A 190 3.94 19.33 12.97
CA VAL A 190 3.80 19.89 11.62
C VAL A 190 2.44 19.55 11.02
N LEU A 191 1.92 18.34 11.26
CA LEU A 191 0.59 17.96 10.76
C LEU A 191 -0.53 18.73 11.46
N GLN A 192 -0.40 19.04 12.75
CA GLN A 192 -1.37 19.87 13.46
C GLN A 192 -1.37 21.32 12.94
N GLU A 193 -0.20 21.88 12.64
CA GLU A 193 -0.10 23.21 12.03
C GLU A 193 -0.71 23.24 10.63
N ILE A 194 -0.38 22.27 9.78
CA ILE A 194 -0.96 22.16 8.43
C ILE A 194 -2.48 22.05 8.50
N LYS A 195 -3.00 21.23 9.43
CA LYS A 195 -4.44 21.08 9.66
C LYS A 195 -5.07 22.41 10.05
N ALA A 196 -4.51 23.12 11.04
CA ALA A 196 -5.08 24.37 11.54
C ALA A 196 -5.18 25.42 10.42
N VAL A 197 -4.07 25.67 9.71
CA VAL A 197 -4.01 26.63 8.61
C VAL A 197 -4.95 26.24 7.46
N SER A 198 -5.05 24.94 7.15
CA SER A 198 -5.88 24.49 6.04
C SER A 198 -7.37 24.56 6.36
N VAL A 199 -7.77 24.27 7.60
CA VAL A 199 -9.16 24.42 8.05
C VAL A 199 -9.57 25.88 8.01
N GLU A 200 -8.75 26.77 8.58
CA GLU A 200 -8.97 28.22 8.55
C GLU A 200 -9.08 28.72 7.11
N SER A 201 -8.16 28.31 6.22
CA SER A 201 -8.21 28.69 4.80
C SER A 201 -9.47 28.21 4.08
N ILE A 202 -10.00 27.02 4.41
CA ILE A 202 -11.26 26.53 3.84
C ILE A 202 -12.44 27.38 4.35
N GLU A 203 -12.46 27.70 5.64
CA GLU A 203 -13.50 28.53 6.27
C GLU A 203 -13.50 29.94 5.68
N ASP A 204 -12.34 30.59 5.59
CA ASP A 204 -12.16 31.92 5.00
C ASP A 204 -12.62 31.96 3.53
N ARG A 205 -12.32 30.91 2.75
CA ARG A 205 -12.78 30.82 1.35
C ARG A 205 -14.30 30.65 1.25
N ILE A 206 -14.91 29.90 2.17
CA ILE A 206 -16.37 29.76 2.22
C ILE A 206 -17.00 31.13 2.52
N GLU A 207 -16.51 31.84 3.54
CA GLU A 207 -17.00 33.16 3.92
C GLU A 207 -16.82 34.18 2.77
N SER A 208 -15.64 34.25 2.18
CA SER A 208 -15.34 35.14 1.06
C SER A 208 -16.22 34.85 -0.17
N ASN A 209 -16.49 33.57 -0.47
CA ASN A 209 -17.38 33.19 -1.56
C ASN A 209 -18.83 33.55 -1.27
N GLU A 210 -19.28 33.42 -0.02
CA GLU A 210 -20.63 33.86 0.40
C GLU A 210 -20.80 35.37 0.26
N GLU A 211 -19.82 36.16 0.69
CA GLU A 211 -19.81 37.62 0.52
C GLU A 211 -19.82 38.02 -0.96
N THR A 212 -19.01 37.36 -1.79
CA THR A 212 -18.94 37.63 -3.24
C THR A 212 -20.28 37.32 -3.91
N ILE A 213 -20.91 36.20 -3.56
CA ILE A 213 -22.24 35.84 -4.07
C ILE A 213 -23.29 36.88 -3.63
N ALA A 214 -23.21 37.39 -2.40
CA ALA A 214 -24.10 38.45 -1.93
C ALA A 214 -23.94 39.75 -2.76
N GLN A 215 -22.70 40.17 -3.02
CA GLN A 215 -22.41 41.32 -3.88
C GLN A 215 -22.94 41.12 -5.32
N ILE A 216 -22.78 39.92 -5.89
CA ILE A 216 -23.34 39.57 -7.20
C ILE A 216 -24.88 39.72 -7.18
N ASN A 217 -25.53 39.24 -6.12
CA ASN A 217 -26.99 39.37 -5.99
C ASN A 217 -27.43 40.84 -5.99
N GLU A 218 -26.73 41.71 -5.26
CA GLU A 218 -27.03 43.15 -5.23
C GLU A 218 -26.88 43.80 -6.62
N VAL A 219 -25.86 43.43 -7.39
CA VAL A 219 -25.66 43.93 -8.76
C VAL A 219 -26.79 43.47 -9.68
N LEU A 220 -27.16 42.19 -9.61
CA LEU A 220 -28.25 41.62 -10.39
C LEU A 220 -29.62 42.22 -10.03
N GLU A 221 -29.85 42.55 -8.75
CA GLU A 221 -31.07 43.24 -8.31
C GLU A 221 -31.15 44.66 -8.87
N LYS A 222 -30.04 45.42 -8.84
CA LYS A 222 -29.99 46.79 -9.41
C LYS A 222 -30.24 46.79 -10.92
N TYR A 223 -29.78 45.77 -11.64
CA TYR A 223 -30.04 45.62 -13.07
C TYR A 223 -31.54 45.40 -13.39
N LYS A 224 -32.28 44.64 -12.56
CA LYS A 224 -33.71 44.35 -12.80
C LYS A 224 -34.64 45.58 -12.72
N VAL A 225 -34.20 46.67 -12.10
CA VAL A 225 -35.05 47.84 -11.77
C VAL A 225 -35.20 48.82 -12.95
N ASP A 226 -34.40 48.70 -14.02
CA ASP A 226 -34.39 49.69 -15.12
C ASP A 226 -35.48 49.49 -16.20
N ASP A 227 -36.24 48.38 -16.15
CA ASP A 227 -37.24 48.05 -17.18
C ASP A 227 -38.65 48.66 -16.93
N ASN A 228 -38.83 49.41 -15.83
CA ASN A 228 -40.15 49.91 -15.38
C ASN A 228 -40.18 51.41 -15.00
N ARG A 229 -39.61 52.31 -15.83
CA ARG A 229 -39.84 53.75 -15.67
C ARG A 229 -40.31 54.48 -16.94
N PRO A 230 -41.55 55.00 -16.96
CA PRO A 230 -41.93 56.08 -17.85
C PRO A 230 -41.42 57.41 -17.30
N GLY A 231 -40.44 58.01 -17.97
CA GLY A 231 -40.18 59.46 -17.91
C GLY A 231 -39.23 59.99 -16.82
N THR A 232 -38.33 60.85 -17.29
CA THR A 232 -37.57 61.94 -16.62
C THR A 232 -36.29 61.64 -15.81
N SER A 233 -35.17 61.87 -16.53
CA SER A 233 -33.98 62.67 -16.19
C SER A 233 -32.97 62.22 -15.13
N SER A 234 -31.76 61.98 -15.67
CA SER A 234 -30.43 62.36 -15.16
C SER A 234 -29.77 61.57 -14.03
N THR A 235 -29.73 60.25 -14.18
CA THR A 235 -28.48 59.52 -13.88
C THR A 235 -28.24 58.62 -15.07
N GLN A 236 -27.44 59.09 -16.04
CA GLN A 236 -26.94 58.24 -17.12
C GLN A 236 -26.09 57.16 -16.46
N LEU A 237 -26.67 55.99 -16.21
CA LEU A 237 -25.89 54.78 -16.01
C LEU A 237 -25.11 54.61 -17.31
N TYR A 238 -23.78 54.74 -17.21
CA TYR A 238 -22.88 54.29 -18.24
C TYR A 238 -23.09 52.78 -18.38
N VAL A 239 -23.95 52.38 -19.31
CA VAL A 239 -23.91 51.05 -19.88
C VAL A 239 -22.57 51.00 -20.61
N VAL A 240 -21.56 50.48 -19.93
CA VAL A 240 -20.32 50.07 -20.58
C VAL A 240 -20.74 48.97 -21.55
N ASP A 241 -20.51 49.16 -22.85
CA ASP A 241 -20.91 48.30 -23.98
C ASP A 241 -20.39 46.84 -23.91
N ASN A 242 -19.95 46.36 -22.74
CA ASN A 242 -19.29 45.07 -22.51
C ASN A 242 -19.66 44.41 -21.16
N PHE A 243 -20.75 44.84 -20.49
CA PHE A 243 -21.19 44.19 -19.25
C PHE A 243 -21.99 42.93 -19.56
N ASP A 244 -21.32 41.77 -19.59
CA ASP A 244 -21.97 40.49 -19.85
C ASP A 244 -22.58 39.92 -18.56
N ILE A 245 -23.91 39.93 -18.49
CA ILE A 245 -24.67 39.37 -17.36
C ILE A 245 -24.52 37.85 -17.33
N ALA A 246 -24.28 37.20 -18.47
CA ALA A 246 -24.04 35.77 -18.52
C ALA A 246 -22.79 35.41 -17.71
N ASP A 247 -21.71 36.19 -17.83
CA ASP A 247 -20.46 35.99 -17.08
C ASP A 247 -20.68 36.09 -15.56
N ILE A 248 -21.59 36.97 -15.12
CA ILE A 248 -21.93 37.12 -13.69
C ILE A 248 -22.71 35.92 -13.18
N PHE A 249 -23.68 35.43 -13.96
CA PHE A 249 -24.41 34.22 -13.62
C PHE A 249 -23.49 32.99 -13.60
N GLU A 250 -22.58 32.87 -14.57
CA GLU A 250 -21.61 31.79 -14.64
C GLU A 250 -20.63 31.83 -13.46
N SER A 251 -20.14 33.03 -13.11
CA SER A 251 -19.31 33.24 -11.93
C SER A 251 -20.02 32.82 -10.65
N LYS A 252 -21.30 33.20 -10.48
CA LYS A 252 -22.11 32.78 -9.33
C LYS A 252 -22.28 31.27 -9.27
N MET A 253 -22.61 30.62 -10.39
CA MET A 253 -22.74 29.16 -10.44
C MET A 253 -21.41 28.47 -10.10
N THR A 254 -20.29 29.02 -10.55
CA THR A 254 -18.94 28.52 -10.26
C THR A 254 -18.62 28.64 -8.78
N LEU A 255 -18.84 29.80 -8.15
CA LEU A 255 -18.64 30.01 -6.72
C LEU A 255 -19.54 29.10 -5.87
N GLN A 256 -20.79 28.88 -6.27
CA GLN A 256 -21.68 27.94 -5.59
C GLN A 256 -21.16 26.50 -5.64
N LYS A 257 -20.70 26.06 -6.81
CA LYS A 257 -20.11 24.73 -6.99
C LYS A 257 -18.81 24.57 -6.20
N GLU A 258 -17.99 25.61 -6.15
CA GLU A 258 -16.76 25.65 -5.34
C GLU A 258 -17.09 25.53 -3.85
N MET A 259 -18.06 26.29 -3.34
CA MET A 259 -18.51 26.21 -1.95
C MET A 259 -19.03 24.81 -1.58
N GLU A 260 -19.76 24.14 -2.49
CA GLU A 260 -20.16 22.75 -2.26
C GLU A 260 -18.95 21.82 -2.09
N GLY A 261 -17.89 22.05 -2.86
CA GLY A 261 -16.60 21.36 -2.71
C GLY A 261 -15.96 21.63 -1.36
N LEU A 262 -15.76 22.91 -1.02
CA LEU A 262 -15.14 23.35 0.23
C LEU A 262 -15.89 22.80 1.46
N ARG A 263 -17.23 22.87 1.46
CA ARG A 263 -18.06 22.33 2.55
C ARG A 263 -17.94 20.80 2.66
N ARG A 264 -17.85 20.08 1.54
CA ARG A 264 -17.60 18.63 1.57
C ARG A 264 -16.23 18.33 2.15
N ASP A 265 -15.19 19.08 1.77
CA ASP A 265 -13.85 18.87 2.30
C ASP A 265 -13.78 19.16 3.79
N LEU A 266 -14.44 20.21 4.27
CA LEU A 266 -14.53 20.55 5.70
C LEU A 266 -15.06 19.40 6.57
N VAL A 267 -16.01 18.61 6.08
CA VAL A 267 -16.53 17.41 6.78
C VAL A 267 -15.43 16.39 7.08
N PHE A 268 -14.46 16.27 6.18
CA PHE A 268 -13.33 15.36 6.32
C PHE A 268 -12.07 16.03 6.88
N SER A 269 -12.04 17.36 7.01
CA SER A 269 -10.92 18.14 7.56
C SER A 269 -10.73 18.01 9.07
N LYS A 270 -11.47 17.11 9.74
CA LYS A 270 -11.34 16.91 11.19
C LYS A 270 -9.92 16.52 11.61
N ASP A 271 -9.22 15.74 10.80
CA ASP A 271 -7.82 15.36 11.02
C ASP A 271 -7.07 15.25 9.68
N VAL A 272 -5.73 15.24 9.74
CA VAL A 272 -4.91 15.08 8.53
C VAL A 272 -5.09 13.68 7.95
N VAL A 273 -5.02 12.67 8.80
CA VAL A 273 -5.23 11.26 8.46
C VAL A 273 -6.55 10.80 9.05
N VAL A 274 -7.55 10.60 8.19
CA VAL A 274 -8.90 10.19 8.60
C VAL A 274 -9.13 8.74 8.24
N ASN A 275 -9.60 7.96 9.21
CA ASN A 275 -10.02 6.59 8.97
C ASN A 275 -11.42 6.55 8.33
N VAL A 276 -11.51 5.93 7.15
CA VAL A 276 -12.74 5.86 6.35
C VAL A 276 -13.52 4.58 6.61
N ASN A 277 -12.87 3.54 7.14
CA ASN A 277 -13.50 2.25 7.45
C ASN A 277 -13.30 1.82 8.91
N LYS A 278 -14.08 0.83 9.36
CA LYS A 278 -13.76 0.14 10.62
C LYS A 278 -12.65 -0.86 10.34
N PRO A 279 -11.45 -0.70 10.92
CA PRO A 279 -10.32 -1.54 10.58
C PRO A 279 -10.51 -2.92 11.22
N GLN A 280 -10.38 -3.98 10.41
CA GLN A 280 -10.49 -5.35 10.89
C GLN A 280 -9.13 -6.02 10.97
N LEU A 281 -8.87 -6.67 12.10
CA LEU A 281 -7.67 -7.47 12.33
C LEU A 281 -7.88 -8.88 11.79
N TYR A 282 -7.05 -9.29 10.84
CA TYR A 282 -7.04 -10.66 10.32
C TYR A 282 -5.75 -11.39 10.71
N ARG A 283 -5.87 -12.69 11.02
CA ARG A 283 -4.72 -13.52 11.38
C ARG A 283 -4.00 -13.97 10.11
N ASN A 284 -2.67 -13.88 10.11
CA ASN A 284 -1.86 -14.44 9.03
C ASN A 284 -1.75 -15.97 9.22
N LEU A 285 -2.48 -16.74 8.40
CA LEU A 285 -2.53 -18.21 8.43
C LEU A 285 -1.53 -18.87 7.45
N GLY A 286 -0.29 -18.39 7.40
CA GLY A 286 0.77 -19.03 6.60
C GLY A 286 1.28 -20.35 7.18
N ILE A 287 1.86 -21.22 6.35
CA ILE A 287 2.47 -22.50 6.77
C ILE A 287 3.59 -22.28 7.82
N THR A 288 4.31 -21.15 7.71
CA THR A 288 5.35 -20.72 8.67
C THR A 288 4.79 -20.09 9.95
N SER A 289 3.50 -19.73 9.96
CA SER A 289 2.79 -19.15 11.11
C SER A 289 2.43 -20.21 12.14
N ASN A 290 2.10 -21.43 11.68
CA ASN A 290 1.82 -22.55 12.56
C ASN A 290 3.11 -23.27 12.96
N LYS A 291 3.69 -22.87 14.09
CA LYS A 291 4.95 -23.44 14.60
C LYS A 291 4.84 -24.93 14.93
N MET A 292 3.64 -25.40 15.28
CA MET A 292 3.38 -26.82 15.54
C MET A 292 3.58 -27.70 14.30
N VAL A 293 3.37 -27.16 13.09
CA VAL A 293 3.58 -27.87 11.82
C VAL A 293 4.96 -27.56 11.22
N PHE A 294 5.44 -26.33 11.37
CA PHE A 294 6.71 -25.89 10.81
C PHE A 294 7.93 -26.65 11.38
N TYR A 295 8.05 -26.78 12.70
CA TYR A 295 9.22 -27.41 13.34
C TYR A 295 9.36 -28.91 13.03
N PRO A 296 8.30 -29.73 13.04
CA PRO A 296 8.39 -31.12 12.57
C PRO A 296 8.90 -31.23 11.14
N VAL A 297 8.40 -30.39 10.22
CA VAL A 297 8.84 -30.40 8.82
C VAL A 297 10.29 -29.96 8.70
N LEU A 298 10.70 -28.93 9.43
CA LEU A 298 12.08 -28.44 9.47
C LEU A 298 13.05 -29.51 9.96
N PHE A 299 12.71 -30.20 11.06
CA PHE A 299 13.52 -31.28 11.62
C PHE A 299 13.68 -32.45 10.65
N LEU A 300 12.61 -32.83 9.95
CA LEU A 300 12.68 -33.83 8.89
C LEU A 300 13.55 -33.35 7.72
N PHE A 301 13.38 -32.10 7.28
CA PHE A 301 14.17 -31.53 6.20
C PHE A 301 15.66 -31.54 6.51
N VAL A 302 16.06 -31.07 7.71
CA VAL A 302 17.46 -31.10 8.17
C VAL A 302 17.97 -32.54 8.27
N PHE A 303 17.17 -33.47 8.78
CA PHE A 303 17.55 -34.88 8.87
C PHE A 303 17.82 -35.49 7.49
N PHE A 304 16.94 -35.24 6.51
CA PHE A 304 17.15 -35.70 5.13
C PHE A 304 18.35 -35.03 4.46
N LEU A 305 18.57 -33.74 4.71
CA LEU A 305 19.72 -33.00 4.18
C LEU A 305 21.04 -33.56 4.72
N LEU A 306 21.12 -33.83 6.02
CA LEU A 306 22.28 -34.48 6.64
C LEU A 306 22.49 -35.91 6.12
N ALA A 307 21.40 -36.66 5.90
CA ALA A 307 21.49 -38.00 5.31
C ALA A 307 22.04 -37.96 3.88
N LEU A 308 21.64 -36.98 3.07
CA LEU A 308 22.14 -36.77 1.71
C LEU A 308 23.61 -36.35 1.71
N LEU A 309 24.01 -35.42 2.58
CA LEU A 309 25.41 -35.03 2.74
C LEU A 309 26.28 -36.23 3.15
N ARG A 310 25.77 -37.09 4.05
CA ARG A 310 26.46 -38.31 4.46
C ARG A 310 26.65 -39.27 3.28
N THR A 311 25.61 -39.56 2.51
CA THR A 311 25.73 -40.47 1.36
C THR A 311 26.68 -39.92 0.30
N PHE A 312 26.64 -38.61 0.07
CA PHE A 312 27.56 -37.93 -0.83
C PHE A 312 29.02 -38.02 -0.35
N TYR A 313 29.27 -37.77 0.93
CA TYR A 313 30.59 -37.88 1.55
C TYR A 313 31.17 -39.30 1.41
N PHE A 314 30.39 -40.33 1.75
CA PHE A 314 30.84 -41.73 1.60
C PHE A 314 31.04 -42.14 0.14
N SER A 315 30.25 -41.60 -0.80
CA SER A 315 30.45 -41.84 -2.23
C SER A 315 31.74 -41.22 -2.74
N LEU A 316 32.07 -39.99 -2.32
CA LEU A 316 33.31 -39.32 -2.68
C LEU A 316 34.53 -40.00 -2.05
N LYS A 317 34.43 -40.39 -0.78
CA LYS A 317 35.49 -41.11 -0.08
C LYS A 317 35.85 -42.43 -0.80
N ARG A 318 34.85 -43.18 -1.26
CA ARG A 318 35.09 -44.44 -1.99
C ARG A 318 35.80 -44.22 -3.32
N ILE A 319 35.50 -43.12 -4.02
CA ILE A 319 36.20 -42.76 -5.26
C ILE A 319 37.65 -42.38 -4.98
N ALA A 320 37.91 -41.67 -3.88
CA ALA A 320 39.26 -41.26 -3.48
C ALA A 320 40.13 -42.41 -2.93
N GLU A 321 39.53 -43.50 -2.43
CA GLU A 321 40.22 -44.71 -1.97
C GLU A 321 40.41 -45.77 -3.09
N GLU A 322 39.75 -45.59 -4.24
CA GLU A 322 39.87 -46.46 -5.43
C GLU A 322 40.89 -45.92 -6.48
N GLU A 323 41.52 -44.77 -6.22
CA GLU A 323 42.70 -44.23 -6.95
C GLU A 323 44.01 -44.57 -6.22
#